data_AF-A0A945ABD9-F1
#
_entry.id   AF-A0A945ABD9-F1
#
_cell.length_a   1.000
_cell.length_b   1.000
_cell.length_c   1.000
_cell.angle_alpha   90.00
_cell.angle_beta   90.00
_cell.angle_gamma   90.00
#
_symmetry.space_group_name_H-M   'P 1'
#
loop_
_entity.id
_entity.type
_entity.pdbx_description
1 polymer ?
#
loop_
_entity_poly.entity_id
_entity_poly.type
_entity_poly.pdbx_seq_one_letter_code
_entity_poly.pdbx_strand_id
1 'polypeptide(L)'
;RIDDTHILATYSCFANAEETRENIFAATLQIEGQNVRVVQKYGTILSPEADWENGNLRDPFPMFHDEKLYLYYAGGREKGIGLAISKT
;
A
#
# COMPACT_ATOMS: atom_id res chain seq x y z
N ARG A 1 -2.09 5.20 16.43
CA ARG A 1 -0.74 5.76 16.68
C ARG A 1 0.24 4.67 16.27
N ILE A 2 1.15 4.94 15.34
CA ILE A 2 2.25 4.02 15.04
C ILE A 2 3.21 4.15 16.22
N ASP A 3 3.53 3.03 16.85
CA ASP A 3 4.45 2.89 17.99
C ASP A 3 5.24 1.58 17.80
N ASP A 4 6.09 1.21 18.76
CA ASP A 4 6.97 0.04 18.67
C ASP A 4 6.21 -1.29 18.46
N THR A 5 4.89 -1.31 18.65
CA THR A 5 4.03 -2.47 18.43
C THR A 5 3.08 -2.30 17.25
N HIS A 6 2.83 -1.08 16.77
CA HIS A 6 1.90 -0.82 15.66
C HIS A 6 2.65 -0.48 14.38
N ILE A 7 2.49 -1.31 13.35
CA ILE A 7 3.10 -1.09 12.04
C ILE A 7 2.05 -0.72 10.99
N LEU A 8 2.44 0.13 10.05
CA LEU A 8 1.70 0.32 8.80
C LEU A 8 2.07 -0.81 7.84
N ALA A 9 1.12 -1.67 7.51
CA ALA A 9 1.26 -2.66 6.45
C ALA A 9 0.60 -2.13 5.19
N THR A 10 1.36 -2.04 4.10
CA THR A 10 0.84 -1.80 2.76
C THR A 10 0.91 -3.10 1.96
N TYR A 11 -0.11 -3.36 1.15
CA TYR A 11 -0.20 -4.60 0.37
C TYR A 11 -0.98 -4.36 -0.92
N SER A 12 -0.63 -5.07 -1.99
CA SER A 12 -1.41 -5.08 -3.22
C SER A 12 -2.46 -6.19 -3.21
N CYS A 13 -3.63 -5.92 -3.76
CA CYS A 13 -4.70 -6.93 -3.88
C CYS A 13 -5.73 -6.52 -4.95
N PHE A 14 -6.56 -7.46 -5.38
CA PHE A 14 -7.83 -7.14 -6.04
C PHE A 14 -8.87 -6.79 -4.98
N ALA A 15 -9.66 -5.74 -5.20
CA ALA A 15 -10.62 -5.26 -4.20
C ALA A 15 -11.73 -6.27 -3.91
N ASN A 16 -12.08 -7.10 -4.90
CA ASN A 16 -13.06 -8.17 -4.84
C ASN A 16 -12.82 -9.16 -6.00
N ALA A 17 -13.64 -10.21 -6.09
CA ALA A 17 -13.50 -11.26 -7.09
C ALA A 17 -13.72 -10.80 -8.55
N GLU A 18 -14.45 -9.71 -8.75
CA GLU A 18 -14.79 -9.17 -10.08
C GLU A 18 -13.84 -8.05 -10.52
N GLU A 19 -13.00 -7.56 -9.61
CA GLU A 19 -12.06 -6.48 -9.90
C GLU A 19 -10.94 -6.98 -10.79
N THR A 20 -10.66 -6.22 -11.85
CA THR A 20 -9.62 -6.54 -12.83
C THR A 20 -8.34 -5.75 -12.59
N ARG A 21 -8.40 -4.73 -11.72
CA ARG A 21 -7.28 -3.87 -11.36
C ARG A 21 -6.70 -4.24 -9.99
N GLU A 22 -5.38 -4.38 -9.95
CA GLU A 22 -4.67 -4.57 -8.69
C GLU A 22 -4.38 -3.20 -8.07
N ASN A 23 -4.85 -2.99 -6.84
CA ASN A 23 -4.73 -1.73 -6.11
C ASN A 23 -3.84 -1.90 -4.88
N ILE A 24 -3.34 -0.80 -4.33
CA ILE A 24 -2.62 -0.81 -3.05
C ILE A 24 -3.58 -0.44 -1.92
N PHE A 25 -3.51 -1.22 -0.85
CA PHE A 25 -4.27 -1.09 0.38
C PHE A 25 -3.33 -0.82 1.55
N ALA A 26 -3.91 -0.35 2.65
CA ALA A 26 -3.19 -0.23 3.91
C ALA A 26 -3.99 -0.77 5.10
N ALA A 27 -3.27 -1.23 6.10
CA ALA A 27 -3.79 -1.59 7.41
C ALA A 27 -2.79 -1.22 8.51
N THR A 28 -3.29 -0.90 9.69
CA THR A 28 -2.48 -0.91 10.92
C THR A 28 -2.52 -2.31 11.49
N LEU A 29 -1.35 -2.92 11.65
CA LEU A 29 -1.18 -4.18 12.37
C LEU A 29 -0.58 -3.88 13.73
N GLN A 30 -0.95 -4.65 14.74
CA GLN A 30 -0.22 -4.69 15.99
C GLN A 30 0.52 -6.02 16.13
N ILE A 31 1.77 -5.94 16.57
CA ILE A 31 2.69 -7.05 16.74
C ILE A 31 3.08 -7.15 18.22
N GLU A 32 2.84 -8.31 18.81
CA GLU A 32 3.21 -8.65 20.19
C GLU A 32 3.93 -10.02 20.19
N GLY A 33 5.26 -10.00 20.11
CA GLY A 33 6.06 -11.20 19.92
C GLY A 33 5.79 -11.83 18.56
N GLN A 34 5.25 -13.06 18.54
CA GLN A 34 4.82 -13.75 17.30
C GLN A 34 3.36 -13.50 16.94
N ASN A 35 2.60 -12.83 17.81
CA ASN A 35 1.19 -12.54 17.55
C ASN A 35 1.07 -11.30 16.69
N VAL A 36 0.29 -11.40 15.61
CA VAL A 36 -0.02 -10.28 14.71
C VAL A 36 -1.53 -10.15 14.63
N ARG A 37 -2.07 -8.95 14.90
CA ARG A 37 -3.49 -8.65 14.73
C ARG A 37 -3.71 -7.43 13.85
N VAL A 38 -4.75 -7.49 13.02
CA VAL A 38 -5.20 -6.31 12.27
C VAL A 38 -5.99 -5.40 13.21
N VAL A 39 -5.50 -4.19 13.43
CA VAL A 39 -6.18 -3.18 14.26
C VAL A 39 -7.18 -2.40 13.42
N GLN A 40 -6.78 -1.98 12.23
CA GLN A 40 -7.60 -1.19 11.33
C GLN A 40 -7.23 -1.47 9.87
N LYS A 41 -8.24 -1.66 9.01
CA LYS A 41 -8.07 -1.62 7.56
C LYS A 41 -8.47 -0.23 7.06
N TYR A 42 -7.66 0.36 6.18
CA TYR A 42 -7.93 1.66 5.56
C TYR A 42 -8.61 1.53 4.19
N GLY A 43 -8.63 0.31 3.63
CA GLY A 43 -9.13 0.10 2.27
C GLY A 43 -8.08 0.49 1.22
N THR A 44 -8.54 0.82 0.02
CA THR A 44 -7.70 1.23 -1.09
C THR A 44 -7.08 2.60 -0.81
N ILE A 45 -5.75 2.70 -0.88
CA ILE A 45 -5.00 3.95 -0.73
C ILE A 45 -4.39 4.46 -2.03
N LEU A 46 -4.23 3.58 -3.03
CA LEU A 46 -3.80 3.95 -4.39
C LEU A 46 -4.42 2.99 -5.41
N SER A 47 -4.98 3.55 -6.48
CA SER A 47 -5.48 2.81 -7.65
C SER A 47 -4.64 3.17 -8.87
N PRO A 48 -4.56 2.31 -9.91
CA PRO A 48 -3.95 2.69 -11.17
C PRO A 48 -4.69 3.89 -11.78
N GLU A 49 -3.95 4.93 -12.13
CA GLU A 49 -4.42 6.20 -12.70
C GLU A 49 -3.72 6.54 -14.02
N ALA A 50 -2.46 6.14 -14.19
CA ALA A 50 -1.67 6.46 -15.39
C ALA A 50 -1.70 5.31 -16.42
N ASP A 51 -1.67 5.66 -17.70
CA ASP A 51 -1.72 4.68 -18.81
C ASP A 51 -0.62 3.61 -18.70
N TRP A 52 0.59 4.00 -18.26
CA TRP A 52 1.73 3.07 -18.13
C TRP A 52 1.51 2.01 -17.05
N GLU A 53 0.68 2.29 -16.05
CA GLU A 53 0.38 1.36 -14.94
C GLU A 53 -0.46 0.19 -15.42
N ASN A 54 -1.16 0.32 -16.56
CA ASN A 54 -1.90 -0.75 -17.23
C ASN A 54 -2.83 -1.52 -16.28
N GLY A 55 -3.51 -0.80 -15.39
CA GLY A 55 -4.44 -1.38 -14.41
C GLY A 55 -3.78 -2.21 -13.30
N ASN A 56 -2.48 -2.08 -13.06
CA ASN A 56 -1.76 -2.92 -12.10
C ASN A 56 -0.77 -2.12 -11.25
N LEU A 57 -0.93 -2.17 -9.92
CA LEU A 57 0.03 -1.69 -8.93
C LEU A 57 0.40 -2.82 -7.97
N ARG A 58 1.70 -3.01 -7.70
CA ARG A 58 2.24 -4.14 -6.92
C ARG A 58 3.38 -3.74 -5.99
N ASP A 59 3.66 -4.63 -5.04
CA ASP A 59 4.84 -4.60 -4.17
C ASP A 59 5.09 -3.22 -3.51
N PRO A 60 4.09 -2.68 -2.79
CA PRO A 60 4.21 -1.36 -2.19
C PRO A 60 5.31 -1.34 -1.13
N PHE A 61 6.17 -0.33 -1.20
CA PHE A 61 7.21 -0.06 -0.22
C PHE A 61 7.00 1.32 0.42
N PRO A 62 6.44 1.38 1.65
CA PRO A 62 6.17 2.63 2.34
C PRO A 62 7.42 3.16 3.05
N MET A 63 7.64 4.46 2.97
CA MET A 63 8.72 5.15 3.65
C MET A 63 8.21 6.47 4.23
N PHE A 64 8.36 6.64 5.55
CA PHE A 64 8.11 7.92 6.20
C PHE A 64 9.36 8.79 6.16
N HIS A 65 9.24 9.99 5.59
CA HIS A 65 10.32 10.97 5.53
C HIS A 65 9.72 12.39 5.52
N ASP A 66 10.29 13.30 6.30
CA ASP A 66 9.83 14.70 6.43
C ASP A 66 8.31 14.84 6.58
N GLU A 67 7.75 14.09 7.55
CA GLU A 67 6.31 14.05 7.89
C GLU A 67 5.38 13.59 6.75
N LYS A 68 5.94 13.04 5.67
CA LYS A 68 5.19 12.51 4.53
C LYS A 68 5.40 11.01 4.37
N LEU A 69 4.38 10.34 3.87
CA LEU A 69 4.47 8.96 3.41
C LEU A 69 4.82 8.97 1.92
N TYR A 70 5.98 8.44 1.60
CA TYR A 70 6.41 8.08 0.25
C TYR A 70 6.06 6.62 0.03
N LEU A 71 5.49 6.29 -1.12
CA LEU A 71 5.09 4.94 -1.47
C LEU A 71 5.65 4.58 -2.83
N TYR A 72 6.72 3.80 -2.84
CA TYR A 72 7.21 3.19 -4.07
C TYR A 72 6.35 1.97 -4.41
N TYR A 73 6.13 1.73 -5.70
CA TYR A 73 5.36 0.58 -6.18
C TYR A 73 5.81 0.16 -7.58
N ALA A 74 5.65 -1.11 -7.90
CA ALA A 74 5.77 -1.60 -9.27
C ALA A 74 4.46 -1.39 -10.03
N GLY A 75 4.54 -0.99 -11.30
CA GLY A 75 3.37 -0.80 -12.15
C GLY A 75 3.55 -1.38 -13.55
N GLY A 76 2.44 -1.47 -14.30
CA GLY A 76 2.50 -1.84 -15.71
C GLY A 76 2.83 -3.30 -15.97
N ARG A 77 2.59 -4.20 -15.00
CA ARG A 77 3.10 -5.58 -14.97
C ARG A 77 4.64 -5.60 -14.91
N GLU A 78 5.18 -4.98 -13.86
CA GLU A 78 6.62 -4.90 -13.58
C GLU A 78 7.44 -4.14 -14.64
N LYS A 79 6.80 -3.24 -15.41
CA LYS A 79 7.48 -2.43 -16.43
C LYS A 79 8.26 -1.24 -15.86
N GLY A 80 7.92 -0.80 -14.65
CA GLY A 80 8.54 0.36 -14.03
C GLY A 80 8.15 0.52 -12.56
N ILE A 81 8.82 1.46 -11.91
CA ILE A 81 8.60 1.83 -10.51
C ILE A 81 7.99 3.23 -10.48
N GLY A 82 6.85 3.37 -9.81
CA GLY A 82 6.22 4.64 -9.50
C GLY A 82 6.52 5.10 -8.08
N LEU A 83 6.28 6.39 -7.83
CA LEU A 83 6.34 6.99 -6.50
C LEU A 83 5.08 7.83 -6.28
N ALA A 84 4.31 7.49 -5.25
CA ALA A 84 3.23 8.32 -4.74
C ALA A 84 3.64 8.97 -3.41
N ILE A 85 3.12 10.17 -3.14
CA ILE A 85 3.41 10.92 -1.91
C ILE A 85 2.08 11.32 -1.27
N SER A 86 1.94 11.11 0.04
CA SER A 86 0.75 11.52 0.77
C SER A 86 0.52 13.03 0.68
N LYS A 87 -0.74 13.41 0.56
CA LYS A 87 -1.16 14.82 0.68
C LYS A 87 -0.93 15.30 2.12
N THR A 88 -0.72 16.61 2.26
CA THR A 88 -0.66 17.31 3.55
C THR A 88 -2.03 17.41 4.19
#